data_AF-A0A354XKT2-F1
#
_entry.id   AF-A0A354XKT2-F1
#
_cell.length_a   1.000
_cell.length_b   1.000
_cell.length_c   1.000
_cell.angle_alpha   90.00
_cell.angle_beta   90.00
_cell.angle_gamma   90.00
#
_symmetry.space_group_name_H-M   'P 1'
#
loop_
_entity.id
_entity.type
_entity.pdbx_description
1 polymer ?
#
loop_
_entity_poly.entity_id
_entity_poly.type
_entity_poly.pdbx_seq_one_letter_code
_entity_poly.pdbx_strand_id
1 'polypeptide(L)'
;QLLSNPDGTMTLVVPSECQEREAVWNTIQNFILAGNNPIGEVIVKDVKQSMRNGGGPACLRLRVVLSEAERAALTGRVLLNEALYSDLTAWVNRHYRDRLATDDLADPQLATEVLTALDELTQLLNIGSVYPFQQG
;
A
#
# COMPACT_ATOMS: atom_id res chain seq x y z
N GLN A 1 9.25 6.38 -3.69
CA GLN A 1 8.46 6.67 -4.90
C GLN A 1 8.73 8.11 -5.31
N LEU A 2 8.70 8.44 -6.59
CA LEU A 2 8.83 9.81 -7.07
C LEU A 2 7.51 10.21 -7.71
N LEU A 3 6.83 11.20 -7.14
CA LEU A 3 5.51 11.66 -7.54
C LEU A 3 5.63 13.03 -8.19
N SER A 4 4.84 13.29 -9.24
CA SER A 4 4.77 14.61 -9.87
C SER A 4 3.59 15.39 -9.30
N ASN A 5 3.85 16.64 -8.89
CA ASN A 5 2.84 17.59 -8.44
C ASN A 5 2.28 18.40 -9.62
N PRO A 6 1.09 19.01 -9.50
CA PRO A 6 0.48 19.79 -10.58
C PRO A 6 1.33 20.99 -11.05
N ASP A 7 2.19 21.54 -10.18
CA ASP A 7 3.08 22.65 -10.47
C ASP A 7 4.41 22.23 -11.12
N GLY A 8 4.59 20.92 -11.40
CA GLY A 8 5.80 20.36 -11.99
C GLY A 8 6.91 20.03 -10.98
N THR A 9 6.74 20.35 -9.70
CA THR A 9 7.62 19.85 -8.63
C THR A 9 7.40 18.36 -8.41
N MET A 10 8.30 17.73 -7.68
CA MET A 10 8.23 16.32 -7.35
C MET A 10 8.34 16.08 -5.84
N THR A 11 7.62 15.06 -5.39
CA THR A 11 7.66 14.57 -4.01
C THR A 11 8.33 13.19 -3.97
N LEU A 12 9.38 13.07 -3.15
CA LEU A 12 10.09 11.82 -2.90
C LEU A 12 9.54 11.12 -1.66
N VAL A 13 8.87 9.99 -1.85
CA VAL A 13 8.38 9.13 -0.77
C VAL A 13 9.45 8.10 -0.39
N VAL A 14 9.91 8.09 0.86
CA VAL A 14 10.97 7.20 1.37
C VAL A 14 10.51 6.42 2.61
N PRO A 15 11.08 5.24 2.90
CA PRO A 15 10.83 4.54 4.17
C PRO A 15 11.48 5.27 5.35
N SER A 16 10.98 5.04 6.57
CA SER A 16 11.53 5.57 7.83
C SER A 16 13.02 5.33 8.03
N GLU A 17 13.52 4.21 7.52
CA GLU A 17 14.92 3.77 7.60
C GLU A 17 15.88 4.74 6.90
N CYS A 18 15.38 5.55 5.95
CA CYS A 18 16.15 6.63 5.34
C CYS A 18 16.48 7.76 6.33
N GLN A 19 15.63 8.01 7.33
CA GLN A 19 15.91 8.96 8.42
C GLN A 19 16.84 8.36 9.47
N GLU A 20 16.72 7.05 9.73
CA GLU A 20 17.53 6.35 10.74
C GLU A 20 19.02 6.24 10.34
N ARG A 21 19.33 6.34 9.05
CA ARG A 21 20.70 6.33 8.53
C ARG A 21 21.17 7.75 8.23
N GLU A 22 21.98 8.32 9.13
CA GLU A 22 22.46 9.70 9.04
C GLU A 22 23.05 10.07 7.67
N ALA A 23 23.93 9.22 7.10
CA ALA A 23 24.52 9.47 5.79
C ALA A 23 23.47 9.56 4.67
N VAL A 24 22.42 8.73 4.73
CA VAL A 24 21.31 8.75 3.76
C VAL A 24 20.45 10.00 3.97
N TRP A 25 20.10 10.30 5.22
CA TRP A 25 19.29 11.47 5.53
C TRP A 25 19.98 12.77 5.14
N ASN A 26 21.27 12.91 5.45
CA ASN A 26 22.08 14.05 5.03
C ASN A 26 22.15 14.16 3.50
N THR A 27 22.22 13.04 2.79
CA THR A 27 22.16 13.04 1.32
C THR A 27 20.83 13.59 0.81
N ILE A 28 19.72 13.12 1.39
CA ILE A 28 18.37 13.57 1.03
C ILE A 28 18.19 15.07 1.31
N GLN A 29 18.58 15.54 2.49
CA GLN A 29 18.37 16.94 2.86
C GLN A 29 19.31 17.88 2.10
N ASN A 30 20.61 17.59 2.09
CA ASN A 30 21.62 18.56 1.66
C ASN A 30 21.93 18.50 0.15
N PHE A 31 21.61 17.40 -0.53
CA PHE A 31 21.92 17.24 -1.95
C PHE A 31 20.67 17.05 -2.80
N ILE A 32 19.68 16.30 -2.32
CA ILE A 32 18.44 16.10 -3.08
C ILE A 32 17.52 17.32 -2.90
N LEU A 33 17.10 17.64 -1.68
CA LEU A 33 16.16 18.75 -1.43
C LEU A 33 16.77 20.13 -1.67
N ALA A 34 18.03 20.33 -1.29
CA ALA A 34 18.73 21.60 -1.53
C ALA A 34 19.32 21.74 -2.95
N GLY A 35 19.25 20.68 -3.77
CA GLY A 35 19.82 20.67 -5.11
C GLY A 35 18.95 21.39 -6.15
N ASN A 36 19.55 21.78 -7.27
CA ASN A 36 18.80 22.34 -8.41
C ASN A 36 18.14 21.22 -9.22
N ASN A 37 17.02 20.71 -8.73
CA ASN A 37 16.24 19.66 -9.38
C ASN A 37 14.75 19.77 -9.00
N PRO A 38 13.84 19.00 -9.63
CA PRO A 38 12.41 19.13 -9.38
C PRO A 38 11.93 18.65 -8.00
N ILE A 39 12.75 17.94 -7.22
CA ILE A 39 12.34 17.34 -5.93
C ILE A 39 12.26 18.44 -4.86
N GLY A 40 11.06 18.93 -4.59
CA GLY A 40 10.80 19.98 -3.61
C GLY A 40 10.37 19.46 -2.23
N GLU A 41 10.00 18.19 -2.14
CA GLU A 41 9.45 17.60 -0.91
C GLU A 41 9.92 16.15 -0.71
N VAL A 42 10.13 15.77 0.54
CA VAL A 42 10.33 14.38 0.95
C VAL A 42 9.28 13.99 1.97
N ILE A 43 8.52 12.93 1.68
CA ILE A 43 7.56 12.33 2.60
C ILE A 43 8.13 11.02 3.12
N VAL A 44 8.20 10.88 4.44
CA VAL A 44 8.64 9.65 5.10
C VAL A 44 7.44 8.81 5.49
N LYS A 45 7.49 7.50 5.22
CA LYS A 45 6.44 6.55 5.58
C LYS A 45 7.01 5.39 6.40
N ASP A 46 6.37 5.10 7.52
CA ASP A 46 6.65 3.89 8.29
C ASP A 46 5.95 2.70 7.61
N VAL A 47 6.76 1.84 7.00
CA VAL A 47 6.34 0.58 6.36
C VAL A 47 7.19 -0.58 6.89
N LYS A 48 7.59 -0.51 8.17
CA LYS A 48 8.54 -1.45 8.80
C LYS A 48 8.20 -2.92 8.59
N GLN A 49 6.91 -3.29 8.67
CA GLN A 49 6.49 -4.68 8.46
C GLN A 49 6.79 -5.18 7.05
N SER A 50 6.58 -4.34 6.04
CA SER A 50 6.92 -4.66 4.65
C SER A 50 8.44 -4.62 4.42
N MET A 51 9.12 -3.62 5.00
CA MET A 51 10.59 -3.48 4.92
C MET A 51 11.34 -4.67 5.53
N ARG A 52 10.83 -5.27 6.61
CA ARG A 52 11.38 -6.52 7.19
C ARG A 52 11.38 -7.69 6.20
N ASN A 53 10.49 -7.65 5.19
CA ASN A 53 10.44 -8.60 4.08
C ASN A 53 10.98 -8.00 2.76
N GLY A 54 11.73 -6.89 2.82
CA GLY A 54 12.37 -6.26 1.67
C GLY A 54 11.47 -5.37 0.80
N GLY A 55 10.23 -5.12 1.21
CA GLY A 55 9.28 -4.30 0.46
C GLY A 55 9.26 -2.84 0.91
N GLY A 56 9.96 -1.95 0.19
CA GLY A 56 9.85 -0.50 0.42
C GLY A 56 8.58 0.12 -0.17
N PRO A 57 8.37 1.45 -0.03
CA PRO A 57 7.19 2.15 -0.55
C PRO A 57 6.97 1.96 -2.07
N ALA A 58 8.05 1.78 -2.83
CA ALA A 58 7.96 1.50 -4.26
C ALA A 58 7.56 0.05 -4.59
N CYS A 59 7.78 -0.90 -3.69
CA CYS A 59 7.45 -2.31 -3.88
C CYS A 59 5.95 -2.58 -3.65
N LEU A 60 5.31 -1.78 -2.79
CA LEU A 60 3.89 -1.91 -2.42
C LEU A 60 2.90 -1.34 -3.45
N ARG A 61 3.36 -1.00 -4.67
CA ARG A 61 2.53 -0.29 -5.65
C ARG A 61 2.86 -0.64 -7.09
N LEU A 62 1.83 -0.70 -7.92
CA LEU A 62 1.95 -0.74 -9.38
C LEU A 62 1.59 0.64 -9.95
N ARG A 63 2.44 1.18 -10.85
CA ARG A 63 2.13 2.42 -11.57
C ARG A 63 1.42 2.07 -12.86
N VAL A 64 0.21 2.58 -13.04
CA VAL A 64 -0.58 2.44 -14.26
C VAL A 64 -1.02 3.84 -14.68
N VAL A 65 -0.58 4.27 -15.86
CA VAL A 65 -1.04 5.54 -16.44
C VAL A 65 -2.34 5.26 -17.18
N LEU A 66 -3.37 6.03 -16.86
CA LEU A 66 -4.70 5.88 -17.43
C LEU A 66 -5.15 7.25 -17.96
N SER A 67 -5.74 7.24 -19.15
CA SER A 67 -6.61 8.33 -19.62
C SER A 67 -7.87 8.42 -18.77
N GLU A 68 -8.63 9.51 -18.93
CA GLU A 68 -9.92 9.68 -18.24
C GLU A 68 -10.92 8.57 -18.61
N ALA A 69 -10.97 8.18 -19.88
CA ALA A 69 -11.83 7.09 -20.36
C ALA A 69 -11.43 5.74 -19.76
N GLU A 70 -10.13 5.41 -19.72
CA GLU A 70 -9.66 4.16 -19.11
C GLU A 70 -9.88 4.15 -17.59
N ARG A 71 -9.72 5.30 -16.92
CA ARG A 71 -10.04 5.44 -15.50
C ARG A 71 -11.53 5.25 -15.22
N ALA A 72 -12.40 5.77 -16.09
CA ALA A 72 -13.85 5.58 -15.99
C ALA A 72 -14.29 4.13 -16.31
N ALA A 73 -13.49 3.39 -17.08
CA ALA A 73 -13.74 1.99 -17.42
C ALA A 73 -13.31 1.00 -16.32
N LEU A 74 -12.65 1.47 -15.25
CA LEU A 74 -12.32 0.61 -14.11
C LEU A 74 -13.58 0.05 -13.48
N THR A 75 -13.57 -1.24 -13.18
CA THR A 75 -14.65 -1.94 -12.48
C THR A 75 -14.32 -2.12 -11.00
N GLY A 76 -15.35 -2.35 -10.19
CA GLY A 76 -15.22 -2.50 -8.75
C GLY A 76 -14.95 -1.19 -8.00
N ARG A 77 -14.85 -1.32 -6.69
CA ARG A 77 -14.62 -0.26 -5.72
C ARG A 77 -13.16 -0.27 -5.29
N VAL A 78 -12.27 0.07 -6.22
CA VAL A 78 -10.80 -0.06 -6.05
C VAL A 78 -10.04 1.28 -6.05
N LEU A 79 -10.70 2.37 -6.42
CA LEU A 79 -10.13 3.71 -6.31
C LEU A 79 -10.29 4.22 -4.87
N LEU A 80 -9.17 4.45 -4.19
CA LEU A 80 -9.16 4.89 -2.80
C LEU A 80 -9.84 6.26 -2.66
N ASN A 81 -10.75 6.33 -1.69
CA ASN A 81 -11.37 7.54 -1.18
C ASN A 81 -11.60 7.34 0.33
N GLU A 82 -12.06 8.38 1.03
CA GLU A 82 -12.27 8.31 2.50
C GLU A 82 -13.22 7.19 2.93
N ALA A 83 -14.29 6.95 2.17
CA ALA A 83 -15.23 5.88 2.47
C ALA A 83 -14.60 4.49 2.33
N LEU A 84 -13.90 4.23 1.22
CA LEU A 84 -13.21 2.96 1.00
C LEU A 84 -12.07 2.77 2.01
N TYR A 85 -11.35 3.83 2.35
CA TYR A 85 -10.30 3.79 3.38
C TYR A 85 -10.87 3.36 4.74
N SER A 86 -11.97 3.99 5.16
CA SER A 86 -12.66 3.64 6.41
C SER A 86 -13.13 2.19 6.41
N ASP A 87 -13.76 1.74 5.33
CA ASP A 87 -14.30 0.37 5.23
C ASP A 87 -13.18 -0.67 5.21
N LEU A 88 -12.08 -0.42 4.48
CA LEU A 88 -10.91 -1.31 4.49
C LEU A 88 -10.26 -1.37 5.86
N THR A 89 -10.15 -0.23 6.56
CA THR A 89 -9.58 -0.19 7.91
C THR A 89 -10.44 -0.98 8.90
N ALA A 90 -11.77 -0.82 8.82
CA ALA A 90 -12.71 -1.60 9.64
C ALA A 90 -12.65 -3.10 9.32
N TRP A 91 -12.52 -3.45 8.04
CA TRP A 91 -12.35 -4.84 7.61
C TRP A 91 -11.03 -5.43 8.13
N VAL A 92 -9.91 -4.70 8.06
CA VAL A 92 -8.62 -5.12 8.65
C VAL A 92 -8.76 -5.33 10.15
N ASN A 93 -9.32 -4.36 10.89
CA ASN A 93 -9.48 -4.45 12.35
C ASN A 93 -10.37 -5.61 12.79
N ARG A 94 -11.28 -6.07 11.92
CA ARG A 94 -12.17 -7.21 12.22
C ARG A 94 -11.51 -8.56 11.96
N HIS A 95 -10.62 -8.65 10.98
CA HIS A 95 -10.12 -9.95 10.47
C HIS A 95 -8.65 -10.22 10.75
N TYR A 96 -7.82 -9.19 10.94
CA TYR A 96 -6.39 -9.38 11.11
C TYR A 96 -6.06 -9.72 12.56
N ARG A 97 -5.23 -10.74 12.76
CA ARG A 97 -4.61 -11.03 14.05
C ARG A 97 -3.49 -10.02 14.31
N ASP A 98 -3.36 -9.53 15.54
CA ASP A 98 -2.25 -8.66 15.95
C ASP A 98 -0.88 -9.37 15.96
N ARG A 99 -0.90 -10.71 15.98
CA ARG A 99 0.29 -11.57 15.92
C ARG A 99 -0.01 -12.82 15.11
N LEU A 100 0.96 -13.22 14.28
CA LEU A 100 0.96 -14.47 13.55
C LEU A 100 2.38 -15.07 13.56
N ALA A 101 2.49 -16.30 14.03
CA ALA A 101 3.70 -17.12 14.00
C ALA A 101 3.58 -18.25 12.97
N THR A 102 4.69 -18.91 12.65
CA THR A 102 4.71 -20.03 11.69
C THR A 102 3.83 -21.19 12.13
N ASP A 103 3.77 -21.47 13.43
CA ASP A 103 2.99 -22.58 13.96
C ASP A 103 1.48 -22.32 13.88
N ASP A 104 1.07 -21.05 13.88
CA ASP A 104 -0.33 -20.66 13.70
C ASP A 104 -0.83 -21.01 12.28
N LEU A 105 0.06 -21.22 11.31
CA LEU A 105 -0.32 -21.65 9.96
C LEU A 105 -0.90 -23.07 9.93
N ALA A 106 -0.65 -23.87 10.96
CA ALA A 106 -1.23 -25.19 11.11
C ALA A 106 -2.64 -25.18 11.74
N ASP A 107 -3.08 -24.04 12.27
CA ASP A 107 -4.41 -23.88 12.86
C ASP A 107 -5.48 -23.88 11.75
N PRO A 108 -6.39 -24.88 11.69
CA PRO A 108 -7.44 -24.91 10.68
C PRO A 108 -8.40 -23.71 10.80
N GLN A 109 -8.51 -23.10 11.98
CA GLN A 109 -9.35 -21.92 12.17
C GLN A 109 -8.80 -20.70 11.42
N LEU A 110 -7.48 -20.56 11.28
CA LEU A 110 -6.88 -19.51 10.46
C LEU A 110 -7.35 -19.61 9.00
N ALA A 111 -7.45 -20.82 8.45
CA ALA A 111 -7.93 -21.01 7.08
C ALA A 111 -9.39 -20.54 6.94
N THR A 112 -10.27 -20.89 7.89
CA THR A 112 -11.65 -20.40 7.89
C THR A 112 -11.71 -18.87 7.97
N GLU A 113 -10.95 -18.26 8.88
CA GLU A 113 -10.87 -16.80 9.04
C GLU A 113 -10.43 -16.12 7.74
N VAL A 114 -9.36 -16.60 7.10
CA VAL A 114 -8.84 -16.04 5.84
C VAL A 114 -9.86 -16.15 4.72
N LEU A 115 -10.50 -17.31 4.54
CA LEU A 115 -11.49 -17.49 3.48
C LEU A 115 -12.71 -16.60 3.69
N THR A 116 -13.21 -16.47 4.92
CA THR A 116 -14.30 -15.54 5.26
C THR A 116 -13.88 -14.09 5.00
N ALA A 117 -12.68 -13.69 5.44
CA ALA A 117 -12.17 -12.34 5.23
C ALA A 117 -12.06 -12.01 3.74
N LEU A 118 -11.49 -12.92 2.93
CA LEU A 118 -11.35 -12.74 1.49
C LEU A 118 -12.71 -12.65 0.80
N ASP A 119 -13.68 -13.49 1.17
CA ASP A 119 -15.02 -13.44 0.58
C ASP A 119 -15.68 -12.08 0.82
N GLU A 120 -15.67 -11.61 2.07
CA GLU A 120 -16.19 -10.29 2.41
C GLU A 120 -15.41 -9.15 1.73
N LEU A 121 -14.09 -9.28 1.56
CA LEU A 121 -13.29 -8.28 0.87
C LEU A 121 -13.68 -8.15 -0.60
N THR A 122 -13.91 -9.27 -1.29
CA THR A 122 -14.34 -9.23 -2.70
C THR A 122 -15.70 -8.58 -2.88
N GLN A 123 -16.60 -8.75 -1.90
CA GLN A 123 -17.90 -8.07 -1.87
C GLN A 123 -17.73 -6.57 -1.59
N LEU A 124 -16.90 -6.20 -0.60
CA LEU A 124 -16.57 -4.80 -0.27
C LEU A 124 -15.98 -4.07 -1.47
N LEU A 125 -15.04 -4.72 -2.18
CA LEU A 125 -14.39 -4.21 -3.38
C LEU A 125 -15.24 -4.36 -4.65
N ASN A 126 -16.39 -5.03 -4.59
CA ASN A 126 -17.26 -5.29 -5.74
C ASN A 126 -16.52 -5.85 -6.97
N ILE A 127 -15.66 -6.86 -6.76
CA ILE A 127 -14.84 -7.49 -7.82
C ILE A 127 -15.34 -8.89 -8.21
N GLY A 128 -16.39 -9.38 -7.57
CA GLY A 128 -16.95 -10.71 -7.81
C GLY A 128 -16.07 -11.86 -7.30
N SER A 129 -16.41 -13.09 -7.70
CA SER A 129 -15.72 -14.32 -7.28
C SER A 129 -14.39 -14.50 -8.01
N VAL A 130 -13.36 -13.79 -7.55
CA VAL A 130 -12.01 -13.82 -8.14
C VAL A 130 -11.10 -14.91 -7.55
N TYR A 131 -11.43 -15.43 -6.37
CA TYR A 131 -10.64 -16.47 -5.72
C TYR A 131 -11.17 -17.88 -6.04
N PRO A 132 -10.30 -18.90 -6.19
CA PRO A 132 -10.72 -20.26 -6.53
C PRO A 132 -11.78 -20.86 -5.59
N PHE A 133 -11.70 -20.59 -4.28
CA PHE A 133 -12.66 -21.14 -3.31
C PHE A 133 -14.09 -20.59 -3.47
N GLN A 134 -14.25 -19.46 -4.17
CA GLN A 134 -15.55 -18.83 -4.42
C GLN A 134 -16.23 -19.37 -5.68
N GLN A 135 -15.55 -20.22 -6.47
CA GLN A 135 -15.98 -20.61 -7.80
C GLN A 135 -16.65 -22.00 -7.87
N GLY A 136 -16.58 -22.80 -6.79
CA GLY A 136 -17.17 -24.14 -6.72
C GLY A 136 -16.24 -25.23 -7.26
#